data_AF-A0A0K8RIC4-F1
#
_entry.id   AF-A0A0K8RIC4-F1
#
_cell.length_a   1.000
_cell.length_b   1.000
_cell.length_c   1.000
_cell.angle_alpha   90.00
_cell.angle_beta   90.00
_cell.angle_gamma   90.00
#
_symmetry.space_group_name_H-M   'P 1'
#
loop_
_entity.id
_entity.type
_entity.pdbx_description
1 polymer ?
#
loop_
_entity_poly.entity_id
_entity_poly.type
_entity_poly.pdbx_seq_one_letter_code
_entity_poly.pdbx_strand_id
1 'polypeptide(L)'
;MASNPKKVITVKVKAFIVTLTGDLSSSSGKWNIAAKISDGTAYLDVDFVDEILISLIGFSVPEMKKLKKEPVQYQKFLEGLQKCQRDLIDLCCLMTISFNPSLTKAMVVALEDVNVEHLENLKKRLNK
;
A
#
# COMPACT_ATOMS: atom_id res chain seq x y z
N MET A 1 -1.60 -9.33 28.88
CA MET A 1 -2.67 -8.80 28.00
C MET A 1 -2.06 -7.69 27.18
N ALA A 2 -2.18 -7.72 25.85
CA ALA A 2 -1.73 -6.60 25.02
C ALA A 2 -2.60 -5.38 25.33
N SER A 3 -2.00 -4.21 25.57
CA SER A 3 -2.77 -2.99 25.79
C SER A 3 -3.29 -2.48 24.45
N ASN A 4 -4.57 -2.14 24.39
CA ASN A 4 -5.13 -1.51 23.19
C ASN A 4 -4.51 -0.12 23.02
N PRO A 5 -3.95 0.21 21.84
CA PRO A 5 -3.34 1.51 21.61
C PRO A 5 -4.38 2.62 21.77
N LYS A 6 -4.03 3.66 22.54
CA LYS A 6 -4.89 4.84 22.77
C LYS A 6 -4.55 6.04 21.88
N LYS A 7 -3.45 5.95 21.14
CA LYS A 7 -2.94 6.97 20.23
C LYS A 7 -2.62 6.31 18.89
N VAL A 8 -2.46 7.13 17.85
CA VAL A 8 -1.96 6.66 16.56
C VAL A 8 -0.63 5.95 16.78
N ILE A 9 -0.50 4.75 16.23
CA ILE A 9 0.73 3.96 16.26
C ILE A 9 1.19 3.70 14.83
N THR A 10 2.50 3.71 14.63
CA THR A 10 3.11 3.31 13.36
C THR A 10 3.90 2.04 13.58
N VAL A 11 3.64 1.02 12.78
CA VAL A 11 4.31 -0.29 12.86
C VAL A 11 4.74 -0.74 11.47
N LYS A 12 5.77 -1.57 11.40
CA LYS A 12 6.19 -2.24 10.16
C LYS A 12 5.84 -3.72 10.25
N VAL A 13 5.09 -4.22 9.28
CA VAL A 13 4.66 -5.64 9.22
C VAL A 13 5.01 -6.23 7.86
N LYS A 14 5.36 -7.52 7.81
CA LYS A 14 5.43 -8.24 6.54
C LYS A 14 4.03 -8.72 6.21
N ALA A 15 3.44 -8.24 5.11
CA ALA A 15 2.06 -8.52 4.77
C ALA A 15 1.86 -8.71 3.27
N PHE A 16 0.70 -9.25 2.92
CA PHE A 16 0.21 -9.34 1.55
C PHE A 16 -1.24 -8.84 1.45
N ILE A 17 -1.66 -8.45 0.26
CA ILE A 17 -3.05 -8.07 -0.01
C ILE A 17 -3.90 -9.33 -0.13
N VAL A 18 -4.94 -9.43 0.70
CA VAL A 18 -5.94 -10.50 0.64
C VAL A 18 -6.95 -10.21 -0.47
N THR A 19 -7.46 -8.99 -0.50
CA THR A 19 -8.37 -8.49 -1.55
C THR A 19 -8.40 -6.98 -1.53
N LEU A 20 -8.73 -6.37 -2.68
CA LEU A 20 -9.16 -4.98 -2.72
C LEU A 20 -10.58 -4.88 -2.13
N THR A 21 -10.85 -3.80 -1.41
CA THR A 21 -12.14 -3.53 -0.76
C THR A 21 -12.82 -2.28 -1.29
N GLY A 22 -12.19 -1.58 -2.23
CA GLY A 22 -12.78 -0.49 -3.00
C GLY A 22 -12.05 -0.29 -4.33
N ASP A 23 -12.71 0.42 -5.25
CA ASP A 23 -12.13 0.77 -6.54
C ASP A 23 -11.03 1.82 -6.41
N LEU A 24 -10.11 1.84 -7.37
CA LEU A 24 -9.15 2.94 -7.50
C LEU A 24 -9.91 4.25 -7.80
N SER A 25 -9.83 5.21 -6.87
CA SER A 25 -10.51 6.49 -6.98
C SER A 25 -9.54 7.63 -7.27
N SER A 26 -9.99 8.60 -8.06
CA SER A 26 -9.29 9.87 -8.31
C SER A 26 -10.12 11.10 -7.89
N SER A 27 -11.20 10.90 -7.14
CA SER A 27 -12.23 11.93 -6.91
C SER A 27 -11.73 13.13 -6.10
N SER A 28 -10.78 12.90 -5.19
CA SER A 28 -10.14 13.94 -4.36
C SER A 28 -8.98 14.66 -5.05
N GLY A 29 -8.70 14.35 -6.32
CA GLY A 29 -7.50 14.83 -7.01
C GLY A 29 -6.22 14.07 -6.64
N LYS A 30 -6.34 13.02 -5.84
CA LYS A 30 -5.30 12.06 -5.46
C LYS A 30 -5.79 10.64 -5.74
N TRP A 31 -4.87 9.71 -5.93
CA TRP A 31 -5.19 8.29 -5.96
C TRP A 31 -5.51 7.80 -4.56
N ASN A 32 -6.51 6.93 -4.46
CA ASN A 32 -6.83 6.20 -3.25
C ASN A 32 -7.36 4.82 -3.67
N ILE A 33 -6.94 3.79 -2.94
CA ILE A 33 -7.53 2.46 -2.99
C ILE A 33 -7.55 1.86 -1.59
N ALA A 34 -8.63 1.14 -1.29
CA ALA A 34 -8.79 0.40 -0.04
C ALA A 34 -8.53 -1.09 -0.28
N ALA A 35 -7.89 -1.75 0.68
CA ALA A 35 -7.63 -3.18 0.63
C ALA A 35 -7.73 -3.81 2.02
N LYS A 36 -7.91 -5.13 2.05
CA LYS A 36 -7.69 -5.96 3.22
C LYS A 36 -6.33 -6.64 3.09
N ILE A 37 -5.47 -6.49 4.09
CA ILE A 37 -4.15 -7.14 4.15
C ILE A 37 -4.10 -8.17 5.29
N SER A 38 -3.11 -9.06 5.23
CA SER A 38 -2.78 -9.97 6.33
C SER A 38 -1.27 -10.15 6.47
N ASP A 39 -0.81 -10.27 7.71
CA ASP A 39 0.55 -10.68 8.07
C ASP A 39 0.64 -12.17 8.48
N GLY A 40 -0.45 -12.91 8.34
CA GLY A 40 -0.59 -14.29 8.80
C GLY A 40 -1.11 -14.44 10.24
N THR A 41 -1.24 -13.35 10.99
CA THR A 41 -1.78 -13.37 12.37
C THR A 41 -3.16 -12.73 12.48
N ALA A 42 -3.44 -11.71 11.67
CA ALA A 42 -4.73 -11.02 11.63
C ALA A 42 -5.04 -10.46 10.23
N TYR A 43 -6.23 -9.87 10.11
CA TYR A 43 -6.64 -9.09 8.95
C TYR A 43 -6.75 -7.61 9.33
N LEU A 44 -6.38 -6.73 8.42
CA LEU A 44 -6.51 -5.29 8.61
C LEU A 44 -6.99 -4.64 7.32
N ASP A 45 -8.05 -3.83 7.42
CA ASP A 45 -8.47 -2.95 6.33
C ASP A 45 -7.61 -1.69 6.33
N VAL A 46 -7.03 -1.37 5.17
CA VAL A 46 -6.08 -0.29 4.98
C VAL A 46 -6.43 0.55 3.75
N ASP A 47 -6.10 1.83 3.82
CA ASP A 47 -5.98 2.71 2.65
C ASP A 47 -4.49 2.84 2.25
N PHE A 48 -4.20 3.01 0.97
CA PHE A 48 -2.86 3.36 0.50
C PHE A 48 -2.73 4.87 0.31
N VAL A 49 -1.58 5.44 0.71
CA VAL A 49 -1.27 6.84 0.40
C VAL A 49 -1.08 7.05 -1.10
N ASP A 50 -1.39 8.26 -1.55
CA ASP A 50 -1.33 8.68 -2.95
C ASP A 50 0.05 8.40 -3.57
N GLU A 51 1.12 8.67 -2.82
CA GLU A 51 2.50 8.54 -3.27
C GLU A 51 2.86 7.10 -3.65
N ILE A 52 2.32 6.10 -2.93
CA ILE A 52 2.51 4.68 -3.27
C ILE A 52 1.84 4.38 -4.60
N LEU A 53 0.60 4.83 -4.78
CA LEU A 53 -0.17 4.55 -5.99
C LEU A 53 0.41 5.29 -7.20
N ILE A 54 0.90 6.52 -7.03
CA ILE A 54 1.67 7.24 -8.04
C ILE A 54 2.89 6.43 -8.45
N SER A 55 3.66 5.89 -7.50
CA SER A 55 4.84 5.09 -7.79
C SER A 55 4.51 3.77 -8.53
N LEU A 56 3.38 3.14 -8.21
CA LEU A 56 2.98 1.88 -8.85
C LEU A 56 2.40 2.11 -10.26
N ILE A 57 1.59 3.16 -10.43
CA ILE A 57 0.95 3.52 -11.71
C ILE A 57 1.94 4.22 -12.65
N GLY A 58 2.89 4.98 -12.10
CA GLY A 58 3.81 5.85 -12.84
C GLY A 58 3.24 7.22 -13.21
N PHE A 59 2.03 7.55 -12.74
CA PHE A 59 1.35 8.81 -13.03
C PHE A 59 0.50 9.29 -11.86
N SER A 60 0.53 10.59 -11.61
CA SER A 60 -0.41 11.28 -10.73
C SER A 60 -1.77 11.54 -11.39
N VAL A 61 -2.79 11.84 -10.59
CA VAL A 61 -4.12 12.20 -11.09
C VAL A 61 -4.08 13.43 -12.03
N PRO A 62 -3.36 14.53 -11.71
CA PRO A 62 -3.25 15.66 -12.64
C PRO A 62 -2.57 15.30 -13.96
N GLU A 63 -1.53 14.46 -13.94
CA GLU A 63 -0.87 13.97 -15.15
C GLU A 63 -1.84 13.14 -15.99
N MET A 64 -2.49 12.15 -15.40
CA MET A 64 -3.51 11.33 -16.08
C MET A 64 -4.59 12.20 -16.76
N LYS A 65 -5.07 13.25 -16.08
CA LYS A 65 -6.06 14.18 -16.66
C LYS A 65 -5.53 14.95 -17.88
N LYS A 66 -4.24 15.27 -17.94
CA LYS A 66 -3.60 15.89 -19.12
C LYS A 66 -3.47 14.87 -20.26
N LEU A 67 -3.05 13.64 -19.95
CA LEU A 67 -2.84 12.57 -20.94
C LEU A 67 -4.14 12.16 -21.65
N LYS A 68 -5.31 12.32 -21.01
CA LYS A 68 -6.61 12.04 -21.65
C LYS A 68 -6.85 12.78 -22.98
N LYS A 69 -6.17 13.90 -23.20
CA LYS A 69 -6.26 14.68 -24.44
C LYS A 69 -5.39 14.10 -25.58
N GLU A 70 -4.49 13.18 -25.27
CA GLU A 70 -3.49 12.64 -26.19
C GLU A 70 -3.55 11.10 -26.20
N PRO A 71 -4.23 10.47 -27.17
CA PRO A 71 -4.55 9.04 -27.15
C PRO A 71 -3.33 8.12 -26.95
N VAL A 72 -2.21 8.43 -27.61
CA VAL A 72 -0.96 7.64 -27.51
C VAL A 72 -0.36 7.72 -26.11
N GLN A 73 -0.44 8.89 -25.47
CA GLN A 73 0.06 9.05 -24.10
C GLN A 73 -0.89 8.44 -23.06
N TYR A 74 -2.20 8.50 -23.32
CA TYR A 74 -3.19 7.84 -22.46
C TYR A 74 -3.00 6.32 -22.45
N GLN A 75 -2.55 5.72 -23.55
CA GLN A 75 -2.24 4.30 -23.60
C GLN A 75 -1.14 3.91 -22.60
N LYS A 76 -0.10 4.74 -22.42
CA LYS A 76 0.94 4.52 -21.41
C LYS A 76 0.39 4.53 -19.98
N PHE A 77 -0.59 5.41 -19.72
CA PHE A 77 -1.28 5.41 -18.43
C PHE A 77 -2.06 4.10 -18.21
N LEU A 78 -2.75 3.58 -19.24
CA LEU A 78 -3.46 2.30 -19.14
C LEU A 78 -2.51 1.13 -18.87
N GLU A 79 -1.33 1.13 -19.50
CA GLU A 79 -0.27 0.15 -19.21
C GLU A 79 0.22 0.24 -17.76
N GLY A 80 0.44 1.47 -17.26
CA GLY A 80 0.78 1.73 -15.87
C GLY A 80 -0.31 1.26 -14.89
N LEU A 81 -1.57 1.45 -15.24
CA LEU A 81 -2.70 0.98 -14.44
C LEU A 81 -2.76 -0.56 -14.38
N GLN A 82 -2.55 -1.23 -15.50
CA GLN A 82 -2.45 -2.69 -15.54
C GLN A 82 -1.24 -3.22 -14.77
N LYS A 83 -0.12 -2.50 -14.81
CA LYS A 83 1.07 -2.82 -14.00
C LYS A 83 0.76 -2.70 -12.52
N CYS A 84 0.21 -1.57 -12.08
CA CYS A 84 -0.22 -1.35 -10.70
C CYS A 84 -1.16 -2.46 -10.21
N GLN A 85 -2.13 -2.87 -11.03
CA GLN A 85 -3.01 -3.98 -10.68
C GLN A 85 -2.24 -5.28 -10.42
N ARG A 86 -1.29 -5.65 -11.29
CA ARG A 86 -0.45 -6.85 -11.09
C ARG A 86 0.43 -6.71 -9.84
N ASP A 87 1.08 -5.56 -9.68
CA ASP A 87 1.95 -5.30 -8.54
C ASP A 87 1.18 -5.39 -7.20
N LEU A 88 -0.07 -4.91 -7.14
CA LEU A 88 -0.92 -5.04 -5.95
C LEU A 88 -1.33 -6.50 -5.69
N ILE A 89 -1.55 -7.31 -6.73
CA ILE A 89 -1.84 -8.75 -6.58
C ILE A 89 -0.62 -9.49 -6.03
N ASP A 90 0.56 -9.19 -6.57
CA ASP A 90 1.81 -9.85 -6.20
C ASP A 90 2.46 -9.24 -4.94
N LEU A 91 1.82 -8.24 -4.34
CA LEU A 91 2.41 -7.48 -3.24
C LEU A 91 2.57 -8.35 -1.99
N CYS A 92 3.82 -8.67 -1.67
CA CYS A 92 4.21 -9.37 -0.45
C CYS A 92 5.54 -8.79 0.07
N CYS A 93 5.44 -7.72 0.85
CA CYS A 93 6.59 -6.93 1.28
C CYS A 93 6.42 -6.42 2.72
N LEU A 94 7.37 -5.63 3.20
CA LEU A 94 7.23 -4.91 4.45
C LEU A 94 6.39 -3.65 4.22
N MET A 95 5.30 -3.52 4.96
CA MET A 95 4.40 -2.37 4.94
C MET A 95 4.58 -1.58 6.23
N THR A 96 4.85 -0.28 6.11
CA THR A 96 4.77 0.64 7.24
C THR A 96 3.34 1.16 7.32
N ILE A 97 2.67 0.90 8.43
CA ILE A 97 1.25 1.16 8.63
C ILE A 97 1.07 2.15 9.77
N SER A 98 0.38 3.24 9.49
CA SER A 98 -0.14 4.15 10.51
C SER A 98 -1.56 3.74 10.88
N PHE A 99 -1.76 3.27 12.10
CA PHE A 99 -3.06 2.86 12.62
C PHE A 99 -3.60 3.89 13.60
N ASN A 100 -4.79 4.42 13.31
CA ASN A 100 -5.52 5.33 14.18
C ASN A 100 -6.64 4.58 14.92
N PRO A 101 -6.47 4.28 16.22
CA PRO A 101 -7.46 3.51 16.99
C PRO A 101 -8.77 4.27 17.21
N SER A 102 -8.76 5.61 17.19
CA SER A 102 -9.97 6.44 17.38
C SER A 102 -10.89 6.42 16.16
N LEU A 103 -10.32 6.19 14.97
CA LEU A 103 -11.07 6.13 13.71
C LEU A 103 -11.22 4.70 13.18
N THR A 104 -10.58 3.72 13.82
CA THR A 104 -10.45 2.34 13.32
C THR A 104 -9.97 2.30 11.86
N LYS A 105 -9.06 3.22 11.50
CA LYS A 105 -8.49 3.34 10.16
C LYS A 105 -7.01 3.08 10.19
N ALA A 106 -6.54 2.35 9.19
CA ALA A 106 -5.13 2.12 8.95
C ALA A 106 -4.74 2.65 7.58
N MET A 107 -3.52 3.15 7.47
CA MET A 107 -2.99 3.68 6.22
C MET A 107 -1.59 3.12 5.99
N VAL A 108 -1.37 2.52 4.83
CA VAL A 108 -0.04 2.10 4.38
C VAL A 108 0.67 3.35 3.89
N VAL A 109 1.77 3.71 4.56
CA VAL A 109 2.52 4.94 4.29
C VAL A 109 3.86 4.67 3.59
N ALA A 110 4.37 3.44 3.63
CA ALA A 110 5.56 3.03 2.89
C ALA A 110 5.55 1.53 2.60
N LEU A 111 6.19 1.15 1.49
CA LEU A 111 6.46 -0.22 1.08
C LEU A 111 7.97 -0.43 0.99
N GLU A 112 8.45 -1.60 1.39
CA GLU A 112 9.86 -1.95 1.37
C GLU A 112 10.05 -3.45 1.12
N ASP A 113 10.91 -3.81 0.18
CA ASP A 113 11.27 -5.19 -0.07
C ASP A 113 12.09 -5.78 1.08
N VAL A 114 11.88 -7.08 1.35
CA VAL A 114 12.72 -7.81 2.30
C VAL A 114 14.14 -7.89 1.75
N ASN A 115 15.13 -7.65 2.61
CA ASN A 115 16.54 -7.61 2.24
C ASN A 115 17.38 -8.39 3.27
N VAL A 116 18.70 -8.44 3.07
CA VAL A 116 19.62 -9.20 3.94
C VAL A 116 19.63 -8.65 5.38
N GLU A 117 19.51 -7.35 5.57
CA GLU A 117 19.45 -6.75 6.91
C GLU A 117 18.21 -7.25 7.67
N HIS A 118 17.06 -7.32 7.01
CA HIS A 118 15.85 -7.88 7.59
C HIS A 118 16.03 -9.35 8.01
N LEU A 119 16.72 -10.15 7.19
CA LEU A 119 17.03 -11.54 7.49
C LEU A 119 17.93 -11.66 8.74
N GLU A 120 19.02 -10.90 8.79
CA GLU A 120 19.96 -10.92 9.91
C GLU A 120 19.31 -10.42 11.22
N ASN A 121 18.47 -9.38 11.14
CA ASN A 121 17.69 -8.91 12.28
C ASN A 121 16.73 -9.99 12.81
N LEU A 122 16.09 -10.75 11.91
CA LEU A 122 15.20 -11.83 12.31
C LEU A 122 15.98 -13.01 12.92
N LYS A 123 17.12 -13.38 12.35
CA LYS A 123 18.04 -14.39 12.91
C LYS A 123 18.51 -14.02 14.31
N LYS A 124 18.98 -12.78 14.49
CA LYS A 124 19.39 -12.23 15.79
C LYS A 124 18.26 -12.30 16.82
N ARG A 125 17.02 -11.96 16.44
CA ARG A 125 15.85 -12.05 17.33
C ARG A 125 15.56 -13.50 17.76
N LEU A 126 15.85 -14.47 16.90
CA LEU A 126 15.59 -15.89 17.13
C LEU A 126 16.80 -16.64 17.69
N ASN A 127 17.92 -15.96 17.95
CA ASN A 127 19.21 -16.56 18.33
C ASN A 127 19.65 -17.66 17.35
N LYS A 128 19.49 -17.41 16.05
CA LYS A 128 19.90 -18.29 14.94
C LYS A 128 20.96 -17.63 14.07
#